data_AF-A0A1G3ZUE9-F1
#
_entry.id   AF-A0A1G3ZUE9-F1
#
_cell.length_a   1.000
_cell.length_b   1.000
_cell.length_c   1.000
_cell.angle_alpha   90.00
_cell.angle_beta   90.00
_cell.angle_gamma   90.00
#
_symmetry.space_group_name_H-M   'P 1'
#
loop_
_entity.id
_entity.type
_entity.pdbx_description
1 polymer ?
#
loop_
_entity_poly.entity_id
_entity_poly.type
_entity_poly.pdbx_seq_one_letter_code
_entity_poly.pdbx_strand_id
1 'polypeptide(L)'
;MNTNRLQLLALAAALLAPVALHAQFSQPMRDVENPAQNAYVTQREWELTNVFSTNIMVNATAPPVGKRLTVESLGLRCLVDPNVTSVNATVTFRMRNSPNESLTNATFPIQMARQGAVFNDVSWVGTFNGRAFHDNPGSAAGPTVQVFRVPTGAPMSCTFTIMGGLTNLPLQ
;
A
#
# COMPACT_ATOMS: atom_id res chain seq x y z
N MET A 1 7.54 -54.45 -25.39
CA MET A 1 7.00 -53.16 -24.90
C MET A 1 7.61 -52.89 -23.53
N ASN A 2 8.65 -52.05 -23.46
CA ASN A 2 9.34 -51.73 -22.20
C ASN A 2 8.76 -50.43 -21.64
N THR A 3 7.96 -50.54 -20.58
CA THR A 3 7.44 -49.37 -19.87
C THR A 3 8.56 -48.72 -19.04
N ASN A 4 8.84 -47.45 -19.36
CA ASN A 4 9.90 -46.65 -18.79
C ASN A 4 9.65 -46.38 -17.30
N ARG A 5 10.43 -47.04 -16.43
CA ARG A 5 10.43 -46.84 -14.96
C ARG A 5 10.58 -45.38 -14.52
N LEU A 6 11.14 -44.53 -15.39
CA LEU A 6 11.29 -43.08 -15.17
C LEU A 6 9.95 -42.34 -15.11
N GLN A 7 8.91 -42.79 -15.82
CA GLN A 7 7.60 -42.14 -15.83
C GLN A 7 6.84 -42.34 -14.51
N LEU A 8 7.05 -43.47 -13.83
CA LEU A 8 6.45 -43.75 -12.53
C LEU A 8 7.08 -42.93 -11.39
N LEU A 9 8.38 -42.62 -11.47
CA LEU A 9 9.08 -41.76 -10.52
C LEU A 9 8.65 -40.29 -10.64
N ALA A 10 8.40 -39.81 -11.86
CA ALA A 10 7.94 -38.44 -12.10
C ALA A 10 6.52 -38.21 -11.55
N LEU A 11 5.64 -39.21 -11.62
CA LEU A 11 4.27 -39.11 -11.09
C LEU A 11 4.26 -39.08 -9.54
N ALA A 12 5.17 -39.83 -8.89
CA ALA A 12 5.29 -39.84 -7.44
C ALA A 12 5.82 -38.51 -6.86
N ALA A 13 6.73 -37.84 -7.57
CA ALA A 13 7.24 -36.52 -7.16
C ALA A 13 6.19 -35.40 -7.29
N ALA A 14 5.30 -35.48 -8.28
CA ALA A 14 4.24 -34.50 -8.51
C ALA A 14 3.13 -34.53 -7.43
N LEU A 15 2.92 -35.69 -6.78
CA LEU A 15 1.91 -35.85 -5.73
C LEU A 15 2.37 -35.37 -4.34
N LEU A 16 3.68 -35.20 -4.12
CA LEU A 16 4.24 -34.76 -2.83
C LEU A 16 4.51 -33.25 -2.75
N ALA A 17 4.52 -32.54 -3.87
CA ALA A 17 4.76 -31.09 -3.92
C ALA A 17 3.68 -30.21 -3.25
N PRO A 18 2.37 -30.53 -3.23
CA PRO A 18 1.35 -29.60 -2.73
C PRO A 18 1.32 -29.44 -1.20
N VAL A 19 1.94 -30.36 -0.45
CA VAL A 19 1.84 -30.37 1.02
C VAL A 19 2.85 -29.40 1.67
N ALA A 20 3.95 -29.07 0.99
CA ALA A 20 4.93 -28.10 1.48
C ALA A 20 4.48 -26.63 1.36
N LEU A 21 3.41 -26.36 0.58
CA LEU A 21 2.86 -25.01 0.42
C LEU A 21 1.90 -24.58 1.55
N HIS A 22 1.61 -25.49 2.49
CA HIS A 22 0.86 -25.17 3.71
C HIS A 22 1.78 -25.00 4.91
N ALA A 23 2.96 -24.41 4.72
CA ALA A 23 3.71 -23.81 5.81
C ALA A 23 2.84 -22.71 6.42
N GLN A 24 1.98 -23.12 7.35
CA GLN A 24 1.21 -22.27 8.22
C GLN A 24 2.23 -21.36 8.88
N PHE A 25 2.18 -20.07 8.53
CA PHE A 25 2.87 -19.03 9.26
C PHE A 25 2.42 -19.13 10.72
N SER A 26 3.21 -19.83 11.52
CA SER A 26 3.14 -19.82 12.97
C SER A 26 3.40 -18.37 13.38
N GLN A 27 2.32 -17.68 13.77
CA GLN A 27 2.50 -16.38 14.41
C GLN A 27 3.26 -16.64 15.72
N PRO A 28 4.40 -15.98 15.98
CA PRO A 28 5.15 -16.16 17.21
C PRO A 28 4.23 -15.89 18.40
N MET A 29 4.37 -16.70 19.47
CA MET A 29 3.55 -16.57 20.68
C MET A 29 3.59 -15.13 21.17
N ARG A 30 2.40 -14.53 21.27
CA ARG A 30 2.19 -13.13 21.65
C ARG A 30 2.67 -12.92 23.07
N ASP A 31 3.70 -12.09 23.22
CA ASP A 31 4.01 -11.47 24.50
C ASP A 31 2.85 -10.56 24.91
N VAL A 32 2.30 -10.79 26.11
CA VAL A 32 1.18 -10.03 26.66
C VAL A 32 1.61 -8.60 27.02
N GLU A 33 2.90 -8.38 27.25
CA GLU A 33 3.44 -7.08 27.64
C GLU A 33 3.80 -6.18 26.45
N ASN A 34 3.91 -6.75 25.24
CA ASN A 34 4.15 -6.00 24.01
C ASN A 34 2.98 -6.22 23.05
N PRO A 35 1.92 -5.38 23.10
CA PRO A 35 0.73 -5.57 22.28
C PRO A 35 1.13 -5.62 20.80
N ALA A 36 1.12 -6.83 20.26
CA ALA A 36 1.55 -7.14 18.91
C ALA A 36 0.90 -6.16 17.92
N GLN A 37 1.72 -5.48 17.13
CA GLN A 37 1.21 -4.68 16.03
C GLN A 37 0.56 -5.64 15.04
N ASN A 38 -0.77 -5.57 14.87
CA ASN A 38 -1.42 -6.40 13.87
C ASN A 38 -0.99 -5.89 12.49
N ALA A 39 -0.46 -6.75 11.64
CA ALA A 39 -0.10 -6.37 10.28
C ALA A 39 -1.31 -5.77 9.56
N TYR A 40 -1.09 -4.66 8.87
CA TYR A 40 -2.09 -3.94 8.10
C TYR A 40 -1.56 -3.67 6.71
N VAL A 41 -2.32 -4.15 5.73
CA VAL A 41 -2.06 -3.90 4.32
C VAL A 41 -3.35 -3.45 3.68
N THR A 42 -3.30 -2.34 2.95
CA THR A 42 -4.42 -1.88 2.14
C THR A 42 -3.90 -1.49 0.76
N GLN A 43 -4.62 -1.91 -0.27
CA GLN A 43 -4.34 -1.57 -1.64
C GLN A 43 -5.58 -0.93 -2.25
N ARG A 44 -5.37 0.11 -3.04
CA ARG A 44 -6.42 0.76 -3.82
C ARG A 44 -5.89 1.10 -5.21
N GLU A 45 -6.81 1.02 -6.16
CA GLU A 45 -6.62 1.45 -7.53
C GLU A 45 -7.64 2.54 -7.83
N TRP A 46 -7.24 3.52 -8.62
CA TRP A 46 -8.11 4.59 -9.09
C TRP A 46 -7.65 5.11 -10.44
N GLU A 47 -8.58 5.73 -11.15
CA GLU A 47 -8.33 6.34 -12.43
C GLU A 47 -8.74 7.82 -12.39
N LEU A 48 -7.85 8.68 -12.85
CA LEU A 48 -8.13 10.09 -13.08
C LEU A 48 -8.49 10.28 -14.56
N THR A 49 -9.79 10.17 -14.84
CA THR A 49 -10.37 10.35 -16.18
C THR A 49 -10.59 11.83 -16.53
N ASN A 50 -10.71 12.71 -15.52
CA ASN A 50 -10.90 14.13 -15.76
C ASN A 50 -9.61 14.77 -16.27
N VAL A 51 -9.61 15.14 -17.55
CA VAL A 51 -8.51 15.78 -18.28
C VAL A 51 -8.17 17.19 -17.79
N PHE A 52 -9.10 17.89 -17.13
CA PHE A 52 -8.88 19.24 -16.61
C PHE A 52 -8.32 19.26 -15.18
N SER A 53 -8.41 18.14 -14.45
CA SER A 53 -7.85 18.09 -13.11
C SER A 53 -6.34 17.89 -13.15
N THR A 54 -5.63 18.74 -12.42
CA THR A 54 -4.19 18.62 -12.17
C THR A 54 -3.88 17.57 -11.11
N ASN A 55 -4.85 17.28 -10.24
CA ASN A 55 -4.67 16.39 -9.11
C ASN A 55 -5.85 15.43 -8.88
N ILE A 56 -5.59 14.43 -8.07
CA ILE A 56 -6.63 13.57 -7.49
C ILE A 56 -6.26 13.28 -6.04
N MET A 57 -7.26 13.28 -5.16
CA MET A 57 -7.14 12.87 -3.77
C MET A 57 -7.89 11.58 -3.57
N VAL A 58 -7.21 10.56 -3.06
CA VAL A 58 -7.80 9.25 -2.80
C VAL A 58 -7.57 8.88 -1.34
N ASN A 59 -8.65 8.54 -0.66
CA ASN A 59 -8.58 8.07 0.71
C ASN A 59 -8.34 6.56 0.70
N ALA A 60 -7.30 6.15 1.42
CA ALA A 60 -7.11 4.75 1.77
C ALA A 60 -8.21 4.28 2.70
N THR A 61 -8.34 2.95 2.78
CA THR A 61 -9.21 2.31 3.75
C THR A 61 -8.85 2.81 5.15
N ALA A 62 -9.85 3.23 5.92
CA ALA A 62 -9.60 3.71 7.26
C ALA A 62 -9.16 2.57 8.17
N PRO A 63 -8.19 2.78 9.08
CA PRO A 63 -7.96 1.84 10.16
C PRO A 63 -9.21 1.78 11.06
N PRO A 64 -9.43 0.68 11.80
CA PRO A 64 -10.57 0.58 12.71
C PRO A 64 -10.60 1.73 13.72
N VAL A 65 -11.79 2.13 14.14
CA VAL A 65 -11.96 3.13 15.21
C VAL A 65 -11.25 2.66 16.48
N GLY A 66 -10.59 3.59 17.17
CA GLY A 66 -9.81 3.27 18.38
C GLY A 66 -8.40 2.78 18.11
N LYS A 67 -7.97 2.72 16.83
CA LYS A 67 -6.63 2.24 16.43
C LYS A 67 -5.76 3.35 15.86
N ARG A 68 -4.45 3.15 16.04
CA ARG A 68 -3.36 3.89 15.40
C ARG A 68 -2.72 2.98 14.36
N LEU A 69 -2.72 3.42 13.11
CA LEU A 69 -1.93 2.81 12.05
C LEU A 69 -0.52 3.40 12.08
N THR A 70 0.48 2.55 12.28
CA THR A 70 1.87 2.87 12.00
C THR A 70 2.14 2.47 10.55
N VAL A 71 2.33 3.46 9.68
CA VAL A 71 2.75 3.22 8.29
C VAL A 71 4.26 3.04 8.28
N GLU A 72 4.72 1.97 7.65
CA GLU A 72 6.14 1.65 7.49
C GLU A 72 6.60 1.85 6.05
N SER A 73 5.72 1.52 5.11
CA SER A 73 5.95 1.76 3.69
C SER A 73 4.65 2.05 2.95
N LEU A 74 4.76 2.86 1.92
CA LEU A 74 3.73 3.11 0.92
C LEU A 74 4.37 2.99 -0.46
N GLY A 75 3.82 2.12 -1.29
CA GLY A 75 4.15 2.04 -2.71
C GLY A 75 3.06 2.73 -3.53
N LEU A 76 3.47 3.48 -4.54
CA LEU A 76 2.59 4.13 -5.50
C LEU A 76 3.09 3.79 -6.90
N ARG A 77 2.18 3.39 -7.78
CA ARG A 77 2.45 3.20 -9.20
C ARG A 77 1.39 3.93 -9.99
N CYS A 78 1.78 4.67 -11.01
CA CYS A 78 0.89 5.36 -11.93
C CYS A 78 1.27 5.04 -13.36
N LEU A 79 0.28 4.70 -14.18
CA LEU A 79 0.36 4.58 -15.62
C LEU A 79 -0.26 5.85 -16.21
N VAL A 80 0.51 6.54 -17.05
CA VAL A 80 0.13 7.81 -17.67
C VAL A 80 0.47 7.81 -19.14
N ASP A 81 -0.21 8.65 -19.90
CA ASP A 81 0.14 8.89 -21.30
C ASP A 81 1.61 9.35 -21.46
N PRO A 82 2.31 8.96 -22.53
CA PRO A 82 3.71 9.33 -22.76
C PRO A 82 4.00 10.82 -22.83
N ASN A 83 3.00 11.67 -23.10
CA ASN A 83 3.15 13.12 -23.14
C ASN A 83 3.22 13.74 -21.74
N VAL A 84 2.91 12.98 -20.67
CA VAL A 84 3.09 13.43 -19.29
C VAL A 84 4.58 13.47 -18.96
N THR A 85 5.08 14.68 -18.66
CA THR A 85 6.50 14.94 -18.40
C THR A 85 6.87 14.77 -16.93
N SER A 86 5.91 14.94 -16.02
CA SER A 86 6.13 14.82 -14.58
C SER A 86 4.90 14.30 -13.83
N VAL A 87 5.15 13.47 -12.82
CA VAL A 87 4.17 13.01 -11.84
C VAL A 87 4.74 13.26 -10.44
N ASN A 88 4.00 13.97 -9.60
CA ASN A 88 4.36 14.23 -8.20
C ASN A 88 3.28 13.65 -7.29
N ALA A 89 3.66 13.20 -6.09
CA ALA A 89 2.69 12.68 -5.15
C ALA A 89 3.02 13.07 -3.71
N THR A 90 1.97 13.16 -2.89
CA THR A 90 2.06 13.38 -1.46
C THR A 90 1.11 12.42 -0.73
N VAL A 91 1.43 12.11 0.52
CA VAL A 91 0.54 11.38 1.42
C VAL A 91 0.31 12.21 2.67
N THR A 92 -0.94 12.30 3.11
CA THR A 92 -1.34 13.00 4.32
C THR A 92 -1.86 12.01 5.35
N PHE A 93 -1.29 12.08 6.55
CA PHE A 93 -1.72 11.30 7.71
C PHE A 93 -2.31 12.23 8.77
N ARG A 94 -3.26 11.71 9.55
CA ARG A 94 -3.86 12.43 10.68
C ARG A 94 -3.23 11.92 11.97
N MET A 95 -2.55 12.76 12.73
CA MET A 95 -1.81 12.35 13.93
C MET A 95 -2.01 13.34 15.08
N ARG A 96 -1.85 12.85 16.31
CA ARG A 96 -1.76 13.68 17.53
C ARG A 96 -0.55 13.25 18.35
N ASN A 97 0.13 14.21 18.99
CA ASN A 97 1.29 13.89 19.83
C ASN A 97 0.88 13.36 21.20
N SER A 98 -0.31 13.75 21.68
CA SER A 98 -0.88 13.37 22.98
C SER A 98 -2.36 13.01 22.85
N PRO A 99 -2.91 12.14 23.72
CA PRO A 99 -4.34 11.81 23.72
C PRO A 99 -5.28 13.01 23.78
N ASN A 100 -4.84 14.09 24.43
CA ASN A 100 -5.59 15.33 24.65
C ASN A 100 -5.33 16.42 23.61
N GLU A 101 -4.44 16.17 22.64
CA GLU A 101 -4.19 17.10 21.54
C GLU A 101 -5.16 16.89 20.38
N SER A 102 -5.46 17.99 19.70
CA SER A 102 -6.20 17.98 18.44
C SER A 102 -5.47 17.14 17.39
N LEU A 103 -6.23 16.46 16.53
CA LEU A 103 -5.67 15.82 15.35
C LEU A 103 -5.07 16.88 14.41
N THR A 104 -3.82 16.66 14.03
CA THR A 104 -3.08 17.45 13.05
C THR A 104 -2.86 16.64 11.79
N ASN A 105 -2.76 17.33 10.66
CA ASN A 105 -2.41 16.69 9.39
C ASN A 105 -0.91 16.85 9.15
N ALA A 106 -0.24 15.74 8.83
CA ALA A 106 1.14 15.75 8.38
C ALA A 106 1.21 15.23 6.95
N THR A 107 1.79 16.02 6.06
CA THR A 107 1.91 15.68 4.64
C THR A 107 3.36 15.38 4.30
N PHE A 108 3.59 14.24 3.66
CA PHE A 108 4.90 13.76 3.26
C PHE A 108 4.98 13.62 1.74
N PRO A 109 6.06 14.06 1.10
CA PRO A 109 6.25 13.85 -0.33
C PRO A 109 6.56 12.38 -0.62
N ILE A 110 5.99 11.85 -1.69
CA ILE A 110 6.35 10.56 -2.27
C ILE A 110 7.25 10.85 -3.47
N GLN A 111 8.51 10.42 -3.40
CA GLN A 111 9.45 10.61 -4.50
C GLN A 111 9.06 9.70 -5.66
N MET A 112 8.69 10.30 -6.78
CA MET A 112 8.25 9.60 -8.00
C MET A 112 9.40 9.50 -9.00
N ALA A 113 9.55 8.34 -9.63
CA ALA A 113 10.54 8.05 -10.65
C ALA A 113 9.87 7.41 -11.88
N ARG A 114 10.28 7.86 -13.07
CA ARG A 114 9.85 7.29 -14.35
C ARG A 114 10.61 5.99 -14.60
N GLN A 115 9.90 4.87 -14.74
CA GLN A 115 10.51 3.55 -15.00
C GLN A 115 10.63 3.19 -16.49
N GLY A 116 9.83 3.82 -17.35
CA GLY A 116 9.83 3.55 -18.79
C GLY A 116 8.43 3.31 -19.35
N ALA A 117 8.36 2.87 -20.61
CA ALA A 117 7.11 2.59 -21.30
C ALA A 117 6.59 1.18 -20.94
N VAL A 118 5.28 1.07 -20.73
CA VAL A 118 4.53 -0.17 -20.52
C VAL A 118 3.38 -0.15 -21.52
N PHE A 119 3.51 -0.92 -22.60
CA PHE A 119 2.62 -0.83 -23.77
C PHE A 119 2.59 0.58 -24.36
N ASN A 120 1.44 1.27 -24.27
CA ASN A 120 1.21 2.61 -24.78
C ASN A 120 1.39 3.70 -23.71
N ASP A 121 1.56 3.31 -22.45
CA ASP A 121 1.68 4.23 -21.32
C ASP A 121 3.11 4.29 -20.81
N VAL A 122 3.39 5.27 -19.94
CA VAL A 122 4.62 5.40 -19.16
C VAL A 122 4.32 5.07 -17.71
N SER A 123 5.15 4.21 -17.11
CA SER A 123 5.08 3.87 -15.70
C SER A 123 5.90 4.84 -14.86
N TRP A 124 5.23 5.44 -13.88
CA TRP A 124 5.82 6.19 -12.78
C TRP A 124 5.62 5.42 -11.49
N VAL A 125 6.68 5.28 -10.70
CA VAL A 125 6.58 4.64 -9.38
C VAL A 125 7.13 5.56 -8.32
N GLY A 126 6.54 5.52 -7.14
CA GLY A 126 7.08 6.18 -5.98
C GLY A 126 6.97 5.31 -4.76
N THR A 127 7.86 5.55 -3.81
CA THR A 127 7.79 4.91 -2.51
C THR A 127 8.00 5.95 -1.42
N PHE A 128 7.23 5.80 -0.35
CA PHE A 128 7.50 6.44 0.92
C PHE A 128 7.90 5.33 1.89
N ASN A 129 9.13 5.39 2.38
CA ASN A 129 9.63 4.48 3.41
C ASN A 129 9.93 5.34 4.63
N GLY A 130 9.21 5.09 5.71
CA GLY A 130 9.30 5.91 6.90
C GLY A 130 8.23 5.53 7.89
N ARG A 131 8.47 5.85 9.16
CA ARG A 131 7.53 5.58 10.23
C ARG A 131 6.61 6.79 10.41
N ALA A 132 5.40 6.71 9.89
CA ALA A 132 4.36 7.73 10.08
C ALA A 132 3.18 7.13 10.86
N PHE A 133 2.45 7.97 11.59
CA PHE A 133 1.29 7.54 12.38
C PHE A 133 0.01 8.12 11.80
N HIS A 134 -1.05 7.30 11.76
CA HIS A 134 -2.40 7.73 11.43
C HIS A 134 -3.36 7.27 12.53
N ASP A 135 -3.89 8.24 13.25
CA ASP A 135 -4.81 8.07 14.37
C ASP A 135 -6.26 8.13 13.90
N ASN A 136 -7.05 7.12 14.28
CA ASN A 136 -8.49 7.12 14.06
C ASN A 136 -9.27 7.03 15.39
N PRO A 137 -9.53 8.16 16.06
CA PRO A 137 -10.31 8.18 17.31
C PRO A 137 -11.83 8.01 17.12
N GLY A 138 -12.36 8.06 15.90
CA GLY A 138 -13.81 8.04 15.69
C GLY A 138 -14.29 8.43 14.30
N SER A 139 -13.38 8.72 13.36
CA SER A 139 -13.73 9.08 11.99
C SER A 139 -13.17 8.02 11.05
N ALA A 140 -14.01 7.34 10.27
CA ALA A 140 -13.58 6.37 9.25
C ALA A 140 -12.82 7.01 8.06
N ALA A 141 -11.92 7.96 8.33
CA ALA A 141 -11.01 8.58 7.38
C ALA A 141 -9.66 7.84 7.45
N GLY A 142 -9.25 7.27 6.33
CA GLY A 142 -7.91 6.72 6.16
C GLY A 142 -6.89 7.79 5.76
N PRO A 143 -5.62 7.39 5.58
CA PRO A 143 -4.61 8.22 4.94
C PRO A 143 -5.10 8.72 3.58
N THR A 144 -4.73 9.95 3.21
CA THR A 144 -5.08 10.53 1.90
C THR A 144 -3.84 10.58 1.03
N VAL A 145 -3.90 9.96 -0.15
CA VAL A 145 -2.85 10.07 -1.18
C VAL A 145 -3.31 11.08 -2.21
N GLN A 146 -2.44 12.05 -2.51
CA GLN A 146 -2.68 13.03 -3.55
C GLN A 146 -1.63 12.89 -4.65
N VAL A 147 -2.07 12.80 -5.90
CA VAL A 147 -1.17 12.69 -7.06
C VAL A 147 -1.44 13.84 -8.02
N PHE A 148 -0.36 14.41 -8.55
CA PHE A 148 -0.33 15.51 -9.50
C PHE A 148 0.38 15.07 -10.77
N ARG A 149 -0.07 15.54 -11.93
CA ARG A 149 0.59 15.30 -13.23
C ARG A 149 0.74 16.59 -14.04
N VAL A 150 1.77 16.64 -14.86
CA VAL A 150 2.04 17.75 -15.79
C VAL A 150 2.54 17.20 -17.13
N PRO A 151 2.03 17.66 -18.27
CA PRO A 151 0.82 18.48 -18.46
C PRO A 151 -0.48 17.77 -18.01
N THR A 152 -1.56 18.55 -17.86
CA THR A 152 -2.92 18.00 -17.76
C THR A 152 -3.42 17.53 -19.13
N GLY A 153 -4.55 16.83 -19.18
CA GLY A 153 -5.18 16.48 -20.46
C GLY A 153 -5.16 15.00 -20.82
N ALA A 154 -4.43 14.15 -20.09
CA ALA A 154 -4.38 12.71 -20.34
C ALA A 154 -4.94 11.92 -19.15
N PRO A 155 -5.61 10.77 -19.37
CA PRO A 155 -6.00 9.89 -18.29
C PRO A 155 -4.78 9.35 -17.54
N MET A 156 -4.98 8.97 -16.28
CA MET A 156 -3.94 8.37 -15.43
C MET A 156 -4.58 7.31 -14.57
N SER A 157 -4.06 6.08 -14.60
CA SER A 157 -4.42 5.05 -13.64
C SER A 157 -3.32 4.94 -12.59
N CYS A 158 -3.69 4.88 -11.31
CA CYS A 158 -2.73 4.69 -10.24
C CYS A 158 -3.19 3.60 -9.27
N THR A 159 -2.22 2.89 -8.71
CA THR A 159 -2.39 1.93 -7.64
C THR A 159 -1.46 2.31 -6.50
N PHE A 160 -1.98 2.36 -5.27
CA PHE A 160 -1.13 2.45 -4.09
C PHE A 160 -1.35 1.25 -3.18
N THR A 161 -0.31 0.93 -2.42
CA THR A 161 -0.34 -0.05 -1.33
C THR A 161 0.28 0.60 -0.11
N ILE A 162 -0.43 0.58 1.02
CA ILE A 162 0.08 1.02 2.32
C ILE A 162 0.27 -0.21 3.18
N MET A 163 1.44 -0.33 3.80
CA MET A 163 1.81 -1.41 4.70
C MET A 163 2.29 -0.87 6.04
N GLY A 164 1.96 -1.59 7.10
CA GLY A 164 2.51 -1.35 8.42
C GLY A 164 1.75 -2.11 9.51
N GLY A 165 1.62 -1.50 10.68
CA GLY A 165 1.08 -2.13 11.88
C GLY A 165 -0.06 -1.35 12.53
N LEU A 166 -1.06 -2.05 13.05
CA LEU A 166 -2.12 -1.48 13.88
C LEU A 166 -1.80 -1.65 15.36
N THR A 167 -1.92 -0.55 16.08
CA THR A 167 -1.81 -0.48 17.54
C THR A 167 -3.07 0.15 18.12
N ASN A 168 -3.27 0.02 19.43
CA ASN A 168 -4.28 0.83 20.11
C ASN A 168 -3.87 2.30 20.05
N LEU A 169 -4.86 3.19 20.06
CA LEU A 169 -4.57 4.60 20.32
C LEU A 169 -3.89 4.75 21.68
N PRO A 170 -3.00 5.75 21.86
CA PRO A 170 -2.49 6.11 23.18
C PRO A 170 -3.65 6.30 24.16
N LEU A 171 -3.55 5.69 25.34
CA LEU A 171 -4.58 5.74 26.38
C LEU A 171 -4.91 7.21 26.71
N GLN A 172 -6.21 7.55 26.72
CA GLN A 172 -6.71 8.84 27.18
C GLN A 172 -6.61 8.96 28.70
#